data_AF-A0A536T500-F1
#
_entry.id   AF-A0A536T500-F1
#
_cell.length_a   1.000
_cell.length_b   1.000
_cell.length_c   1.000
_cell.angle_alpha   90.00
_cell.angle_beta   90.00
_cell.angle_gamma   90.00
#
_symmetry.space_group_name_H-M   'P 1'
#
loop_
_entity.id
_entity.type
_entity.pdbx_description
1 polymer ?
#
loop_
_entity_poly.entity_id
_entity_poly.type
_entity_poly.pdbx_seq_one_letter_code
_entity_poly.pdbx_strand_id
1 'polypeptide(L)'
;MIATVGTETLIVQAPDIPTPSLKQLAKLAGASSIEALPTTDTQAFRLAPAGNRAAVAAFCAESLLDFAFVPPDQRLDRVRLAAIDMDSTLITIECVDEIADMLGIKREVAAITESAMRGEIDFRQSLKQRVRLLTGLDVSALQRVYDERLRLSPGAERMLAGFRSVGAKTLLVSGGFTFFTERLKARLGIDYTVSNILEIADGKLTGRIQENIVDATVKAEWIRRLGNELRGSDGLIVGIGDGANDLPMLANADISIAYRAKPIVRARTTYAIDQCGLDAILNVFIHNP
;
A
#
# COMPACT_ATOMS: atom_id res chain seq x y z
N MET A 1 24.90 -12.04 -30.98
CA MET A 1 23.53 -11.47 -31.06
C MET A 1 23.40 -10.48 -29.93
N ILE A 2 23.34 -9.19 -30.26
CA ILE A 2 23.12 -8.12 -29.28
C ILE A 2 21.65 -8.28 -28.86
N ALA A 3 21.42 -8.65 -27.59
CA ALA A 3 20.06 -8.69 -27.05
C ALA A 3 19.44 -7.31 -27.25
N THR A 4 18.33 -7.24 -27.98
CA THR A 4 17.53 -6.02 -28.10
C THR A 4 17.06 -5.70 -26.68
N VAL A 5 17.73 -4.75 -26.02
CA VAL A 5 17.31 -4.24 -24.71
C VAL A 5 15.92 -3.66 -24.95
N GLY A 6 14.88 -4.32 -24.44
CA GLY A 6 13.51 -3.85 -24.58
C GLY A 6 13.44 -2.42 -24.05
N THR A 7 12.89 -1.50 -24.84
CA THR A 7 12.80 -0.10 -24.44
C THR A 7 11.74 0.05 -23.35
N GLU A 8 12.11 0.75 -22.29
CA GLU A 8 11.21 1.09 -21.20
C GLU A 8 9.93 1.78 -21.68
N THR A 9 8.84 1.54 -20.97
CA THR A 9 7.52 2.12 -21.28
C THR A 9 7.08 3.06 -20.17
N LEU A 10 6.30 4.06 -20.51
CA LEU A 10 5.65 4.95 -19.55
C LEU A 10 4.19 4.54 -19.41
N ILE A 11 3.79 4.21 -18.20
CA ILE A 11 2.38 4.13 -17.82
C ILE A 11 1.99 5.49 -17.26
N VAL A 12 0.90 6.05 -17.77
CA VAL A 12 0.23 7.22 -17.19
C VAL A 12 -1.20 6.85 -16.85
N GLN A 13 -1.66 7.23 -15.67
CA GLN A 13 -3.01 6.89 -15.20
C GLN A 13 -3.60 7.97 -14.29
N ALA A 14 -4.91 8.18 -14.40
CA ALA A 14 -5.69 9.07 -13.55
C ALA A 14 -7.20 8.75 -13.71
N PRO A 15 -8.09 9.23 -12.84
CA PRO A 15 -9.54 9.13 -13.07
C PRO A 15 -9.99 9.71 -14.42
N ASP A 16 -9.35 10.80 -14.85
CA ASP A 16 -9.54 11.41 -16.17
C ASP A 16 -8.21 11.95 -16.71
N ILE A 17 -7.90 11.68 -17.97
CA ILE A 17 -6.71 12.16 -18.66
C ILE A 17 -7.14 12.95 -19.90
N PRO A 18 -7.03 14.29 -19.88
CA PRO A 18 -7.33 15.10 -21.03
C PRO A 18 -6.47 14.70 -22.24
N THR A 19 -7.08 14.56 -23.41
CA THR A 19 -6.35 14.23 -24.66
C THR A 19 -5.16 15.17 -24.93
N PRO A 20 -5.23 16.50 -24.67
CA PRO A 20 -4.06 17.37 -24.81
C PRO A 20 -2.90 16.97 -23.90
N SER A 21 -3.18 16.58 -22.64
CA SER A 21 -2.17 16.13 -21.68
C SER A 21 -1.49 14.84 -22.16
N LEU A 22 -2.28 13.89 -22.69
CA LEU A 22 -1.74 12.64 -23.23
C LEU A 22 -0.82 12.88 -24.44
N LYS A 23 -1.21 13.77 -25.36
CA LYS A 23 -0.38 14.16 -26.51
C LYS A 23 0.91 14.86 -26.08
N GLN A 24 0.83 15.73 -25.08
CA GLN A 24 1.98 16.42 -24.53
C GLN A 24 2.94 15.44 -23.85
N LEU A 25 2.43 14.48 -23.07
CA LEU A 25 3.23 13.42 -22.47
C LEU A 25 3.93 12.56 -23.51
N ALA A 26 3.22 12.15 -24.58
CA ALA A 26 3.84 11.40 -25.68
C ALA A 26 5.00 12.17 -26.31
N LYS A 27 4.84 13.48 -26.53
CA LYS A 27 5.90 14.36 -27.03
C LYS A 27 7.08 14.47 -26.04
N LEU A 28 6.80 14.69 -24.75
CA LEU A 28 7.82 14.84 -23.71
C LEU A 28 8.64 13.56 -23.52
N ALA A 29 7.95 12.41 -23.52
CA ALA A 29 8.56 11.09 -23.36
C ALA A 29 9.27 10.59 -24.63
N GLY A 30 9.02 11.21 -25.80
CA GLY A 30 9.51 10.72 -27.09
C GLY A 30 8.81 9.45 -27.56
N ALA A 31 7.56 9.24 -27.12
CA ALA A 31 6.77 8.06 -27.45
C ALA A 31 6.24 8.12 -28.88
N SER A 32 6.37 7.01 -29.61
CA SER A 32 5.85 6.83 -30.96
C SER A 32 4.52 6.08 -30.99
N SER A 33 4.15 5.41 -29.89
CA SER A 33 2.88 4.72 -29.73
C SER A 33 2.21 5.06 -28.39
N ILE A 34 0.88 5.11 -28.41
CA ILE A 34 0.01 5.22 -27.23
C ILE A 34 -0.99 4.07 -27.31
N GLU A 35 -1.05 3.25 -26.26
CA GLU A 35 -1.97 2.13 -26.12
C GLU A 35 -2.85 2.38 -24.89
N ALA A 36 -4.17 2.27 -25.03
CA ALA A 36 -5.07 2.32 -23.88
C ALA A 36 -5.05 0.98 -23.14
N LEU A 37 -4.95 1.01 -21.81
CA LEU A 37 -5.01 -0.19 -20.98
C LEU A 37 -6.45 -0.49 -20.56
N PRO A 38 -6.83 -1.77 -20.45
CA PRO A 38 -8.17 -2.14 -20.02
C PRO A 38 -8.35 -1.88 -18.52
N THR A 39 -9.01 -0.79 -18.18
CA THR A 39 -9.31 -0.37 -16.81
C THR A 39 -10.80 -0.07 -16.63
N THR A 40 -11.28 -0.09 -15.39
CA THR A 40 -12.72 0.13 -15.09
C THR A 40 -12.99 1.54 -14.58
N ASP A 41 -12.27 1.99 -13.54
CA ASP A 41 -12.58 3.22 -12.81
C ASP A 41 -11.55 4.34 -13.04
N THR A 42 -10.54 4.09 -13.85
CA THR A 42 -9.47 5.04 -14.21
C THR A 42 -9.20 4.96 -15.70
N GLN A 43 -8.61 6.02 -16.26
CA GLN A 43 -7.97 5.97 -17.57
C GLN A 43 -6.50 5.65 -17.37
N ALA A 44 -5.98 4.70 -18.15
CA ALA A 44 -4.56 4.36 -18.14
C ALA A 44 -4.06 4.12 -19.57
N PHE A 45 -2.85 4.62 -19.85
CA PHE A 45 -2.21 4.49 -21.16
C PHE A 45 -0.76 4.06 -21.03
N ARG A 46 -0.32 3.20 -21.94
CA ARG A 46 1.07 2.83 -22.15
C ARG A 46 1.64 3.61 -23.32
N LEU A 47 2.72 4.33 -23.05
CA LEU A 47 3.48 5.11 -24.02
C LEU A 47 4.82 4.41 -24.24
N ALA A 48 5.16 4.17 -25.51
CA ALA A 48 6.39 3.47 -25.88
C ALA A 48 7.04 4.05 -27.14
N PRO A 49 8.38 4.05 -27.22
CA PRO A 49 9.30 3.97 -26.08
C PRO A 49 9.10 5.20 -25.16
N ALA A 50 9.67 5.19 -23.96
CA ALA A 50 9.60 6.35 -23.08
C ALA A 50 10.97 6.74 -22.49
N GLY A 51 11.26 8.04 -22.51
CA GLY A 51 12.44 8.65 -21.90
C GLY A 51 12.10 9.96 -21.19
N ASN A 52 13.12 10.81 -20.99
CA ASN A 52 12.98 12.15 -20.40
C ASN A 52 12.20 12.16 -19.06
N ARG A 53 12.61 11.27 -18.13
CA ARG A 53 11.95 11.05 -16.85
C ARG A 53 11.67 12.33 -16.07
N ALA A 54 12.61 13.28 -16.06
CA ALA A 54 12.48 14.52 -15.30
C ALA A 54 11.35 15.41 -15.84
N ALA A 55 11.25 15.60 -17.16
CA ALA A 55 10.20 16.43 -17.74
C ALA A 55 8.82 15.78 -17.63
N VAL A 56 8.75 14.45 -17.82
CA VAL A 56 7.52 13.67 -17.60
C VAL A 56 7.06 13.80 -16.14
N ALA A 57 7.97 13.60 -15.18
CA ALA A 57 7.65 13.71 -13.76
C ALA A 57 7.14 15.11 -13.37
N ALA A 58 7.79 16.16 -13.87
CA ALA A 58 7.35 17.54 -13.63
C ALA A 58 5.93 17.79 -14.20
N PHE A 59 5.68 17.36 -15.44
CA PHE A 59 4.37 17.52 -16.07
C PHE A 59 3.27 16.73 -15.35
N CYS A 60 3.55 15.48 -14.96
CA CYS A 60 2.60 14.65 -14.22
C CYS A 60 2.28 15.25 -12.84
N ALA A 61 3.27 15.82 -12.16
CA ALA A 61 3.06 16.50 -10.88
C ALA A 61 2.15 17.73 -11.02
N GLU A 62 2.36 18.55 -12.05
CA GLU A 62 1.52 19.73 -12.34
C GLU A 62 0.10 19.34 -12.79
N SER A 63 -0.02 18.24 -13.54
CA SER A 63 -1.27 17.78 -14.13
C SER A 63 -2.06 16.81 -13.24
N LEU A 64 -1.56 16.51 -12.04
CA LEU A 64 -2.14 15.51 -11.14
C LEU A 64 -2.36 14.16 -11.84
N LEU A 65 -1.28 13.60 -12.41
CA LEU A 65 -1.30 12.30 -13.07
C LEU A 65 -0.35 11.34 -12.35
N ASP A 66 -0.81 10.11 -12.11
CA ASP A 66 0.07 9.03 -11.66
C ASP A 66 0.87 8.53 -12.86
N PHE A 67 2.15 8.19 -12.63
CA PHE A 67 2.99 7.66 -13.69
C PHE A 67 4.01 6.64 -13.19
N ALA A 68 4.42 5.75 -14.08
CA ALA A 68 5.44 4.76 -13.82
C ALA A 68 6.27 4.52 -15.09
N PHE A 69 7.59 4.50 -14.94
CA PHE A 69 8.49 4.00 -15.97
C PHE A 69 8.72 2.50 -15.70
N VAL A 70 8.23 1.66 -16.62
CA VAL A 70 8.11 0.21 -16.43
C VAL A 70 9.08 -0.51 -17.35
N PRO A 71 9.99 -1.34 -16.78
CA PRO A 71 10.92 -2.13 -17.58
C PRO A 71 10.19 -3.26 -18.33
N PRO A 72 10.74 -3.72 -19.45
CA PRO A 72 10.05 -4.67 -20.35
C PRO A 72 9.83 -6.07 -19.76
N ASP A 73 10.43 -6.41 -18.63
CA ASP A 73 10.35 -7.72 -17.99
C ASP A 73 9.51 -7.74 -16.70
N GLN A 74 8.90 -6.61 -16.33
CA GLN A 74 7.98 -6.49 -15.20
C GLN A 74 6.59 -7.05 -15.55
N ARG A 75 6.46 -8.36 -15.43
CA ARG A 75 5.23 -9.10 -15.75
C ARG A 75 4.43 -9.44 -14.51
N LEU A 76 3.11 -9.38 -14.61
CA LEU A 76 2.22 -9.68 -13.48
C LEU A 76 2.36 -11.15 -13.05
N ASP A 77 2.51 -12.06 -14.00
CA ASP A 77 2.64 -13.50 -13.76
C ASP A 77 3.95 -13.93 -13.07
N ARG A 78 4.90 -13.00 -12.90
CA ARG A 78 6.09 -13.20 -12.08
C ARG A 78 5.87 -12.81 -10.63
N VAL A 79 4.80 -12.09 -10.29
CA VAL A 79 4.53 -11.71 -8.90
C VAL A 79 4.21 -12.97 -8.08
N ARG A 80 4.87 -13.11 -6.92
CA ARG A 80 4.69 -14.25 -6.00
C ARG A 80 4.13 -13.82 -4.65
N LEU A 81 4.40 -12.59 -4.23
CA LEU A 81 3.91 -12.02 -2.99
C LEU A 81 3.57 -10.54 -3.19
N ALA A 82 2.43 -10.10 -2.69
CA ALA A 82 2.11 -8.71 -2.45
C ALA A 82 1.95 -8.49 -0.93
N ALA A 83 2.87 -7.73 -0.34
CA ALA A 83 2.83 -7.28 1.05
C ALA A 83 2.23 -5.88 1.13
N ILE A 84 1.23 -5.70 1.98
CA ILE A 84 0.35 -4.54 1.98
C ILE A 84 0.20 -4.06 3.42
N ASP A 85 0.38 -2.76 3.66
CA ASP A 85 -0.08 -2.16 4.92
C ASP A 85 -1.62 -2.12 4.99
N MET A 86 -2.16 -2.10 6.20
CA MET A 86 -3.59 -2.04 6.44
C MET A 86 -4.10 -0.61 6.50
N ASP A 87 -3.82 0.09 7.60
CA ASP A 87 -4.30 1.44 7.88
C ASP A 87 -3.76 2.41 6.83
N SER A 88 -4.59 3.36 6.39
CA SER A 88 -4.29 4.33 5.32
C SER A 88 -3.81 3.76 3.97
N THR A 89 -3.77 2.43 3.81
CA THR A 89 -3.33 1.73 2.60
C THR A 89 -4.42 0.80 2.08
N LEU A 90 -4.61 -0.40 2.64
CA LEU A 90 -5.69 -1.31 2.24
C LEU A 90 -7.07 -0.77 2.65
N ILE A 91 -7.14 -0.07 3.78
CA ILE A 91 -8.34 0.59 4.29
C ILE A 91 -8.10 2.09 4.42
N THR A 92 -9.18 2.87 4.39
CA THR A 92 -9.11 4.34 4.35
C THR A 92 -9.03 5.01 5.72
N ILE A 93 -8.87 4.24 6.79
CA ILE A 93 -8.93 4.72 8.17
C ILE A 93 -7.65 4.36 8.93
N GLU A 94 -7.44 5.06 10.04
CA GLU A 94 -6.51 4.67 11.09
C GLU A 94 -7.32 4.00 12.22
N CYS A 95 -7.20 2.68 12.38
CA CYS A 95 -8.04 1.93 13.33
C CYS A 95 -7.99 2.50 14.76
N VAL A 96 -6.81 2.89 15.25
CA VAL A 96 -6.65 3.44 16.61
C VAL A 96 -7.41 4.75 16.78
N ASP A 97 -7.37 5.62 15.77
CA ASP A 97 -7.99 6.94 15.83
C ASP A 97 -9.52 6.84 15.81
N GLU A 98 -10.07 5.90 15.02
CA GLU A 98 -11.52 5.65 14.99
C GLU A 98 -12.03 5.05 16.31
N ILE A 99 -11.24 4.17 16.96
CA ILE A 99 -11.58 3.66 18.30
C ILE A 99 -11.54 4.80 19.34
N ALA A 100 -10.54 5.68 19.25
CA ALA A 100 -10.38 6.82 20.15
C ALA A 100 -11.51 7.85 19.99
N ASP A 101 -11.96 8.09 18.75
CA ASP A 101 -13.09 8.97 18.45
C ASP A 101 -14.39 8.47 19.09
N MET A 102 -14.65 7.15 19.04
CA MET A 102 -15.81 6.56 19.71
C MET A 102 -15.83 6.74 21.23
N LEU A 103 -14.66 6.93 21.84
CA LEU A 103 -14.48 7.19 23.26
C LEU A 103 -14.43 8.70 23.59
N GLY A 104 -14.42 9.58 22.58
CA GLY A 104 -14.24 11.01 22.77
C GLY A 104 -12.83 11.42 23.22
N ILE A 105 -11.84 10.54 23.08
CA ILE A 105 -10.45 10.73 23.54
C ILE A 105 -9.46 10.96 22.38
N LYS A 106 -9.97 11.41 21.23
CA LYS A 106 -9.16 11.62 20.01
C LYS A 106 -8.01 12.60 20.25
N ARG A 107 -8.19 13.59 21.12
CA ARG A 107 -7.18 14.60 21.44
C ARG A 107 -6.00 14.00 22.21
N GLU A 108 -6.28 13.12 23.16
CA GLU A 108 -5.30 12.44 23.99
C GLU A 108 -4.45 11.48 23.15
N VAL A 109 -5.09 10.74 22.24
CA VAL A 109 -4.41 9.85 21.28
C VAL A 109 -3.55 10.65 20.29
N ALA A 110 -4.05 11.77 19.79
CA ALA A 110 -3.31 12.67 18.91
C ALA A 110 -2.05 13.22 19.60
N ALA A 111 -2.16 13.68 20.85
CA ALA A 111 -1.02 14.21 21.61
C ALA A 111 0.13 13.19 21.76
N ILE A 112 -0.20 11.91 21.99
CA ILE A 112 0.79 10.82 22.06
C ILE A 112 1.41 10.56 20.68
N THR A 113 0.62 10.63 19.61
CA THR A 113 1.09 10.44 18.23
C THR A 113 2.05 11.54 17.82
N GLU A 114 1.73 12.80 18.14
CA GLU A 114 2.60 13.94 17.87
C GLU A 114 3.92 13.85 18.65
N SER A 115 3.89 13.40 19.91
CA SER A 115 5.10 13.15 20.71
C SER A 115 6.02 12.12 20.04
N ALA A 116 5.45 11.05 19.50
CA ALA A 116 6.21 10.05 18.74
C ALA A 116 6.81 10.62 17.44
N MET A 117 6.05 11.45 16.72
CA MET A 117 6.53 12.12 15.50
C MET A 117 7.65 13.14 15.79
N ARG A 118 7.67 13.76 16.97
CA ARG A 118 8.78 14.61 17.44
C ARG A 118 9.99 13.80 17.93
N GLY A 119 9.89 12.47 17.99
CA GLY A 119 10.96 11.58 18.46
C GLY A 119 11.14 11.57 19.98
N GLU A 120 10.16 12.09 20.74
CA GLU A 120 10.20 12.11 22.21
C GLU A 120 9.97 10.70 22.80
N ILE A 121 9.19 9.88 22.11
CA ILE A 121 8.92 8.47 22.44
C ILE A 121 9.04 7.62 21.18
N ASP A 122 9.44 6.36 21.34
CA ASP A 122 9.49 5.42 20.23
C ASP A 122 8.08 4.91 19.83
N PHE A 123 7.99 4.23 18.68
CA PHE A 123 6.73 3.68 18.18
C PHE A 123 6.06 2.71 19.17
N ARG A 124 6.84 1.84 19.83
CA ARG A 124 6.32 0.82 20.75
C ARG A 124 5.76 1.49 22.00
N GLN A 125 6.45 2.49 22.52
CA GLN A 125 6.01 3.31 23.65
C GLN A 125 4.72 4.08 23.29
N SER A 126 4.70 4.74 22.13
CA SER A 126 3.52 5.46 21.62
C SER A 126 2.31 4.54 21.50
N LEU A 127 2.47 3.36 20.90
CA LEU A 127 1.39 2.40 20.73
C LEU A 127 0.89 1.86 22.09
N LYS A 128 1.80 1.49 23.00
CA LYS A 128 1.42 1.04 24.36
C LYS A 128 0.65 2.13 25.12
N GLN A 129 1.07 3.39 25.02
CA GLN A 129 0.38 4.51 25.67
C GLN A 129 -1.01 4.74 25.07
N ARG A 130 -1.15 4.75 23.74
CA ARG A 130 -2.45 4.91 23.07
C ARG A 130 -3.41 3.77 23.42
N VAL A 131 -2.93 2.52 23.41
CA VAL A 131 -3.77 1.36 23.79
C VAL A 131 -4.17 1.40 25.25
N ARG A 132 -3.33 1.91 26.16
CA ARG A 132 -3.68 2.06 27.58
C ARG A 132 -4.90 2.96 27.77
N LEU A 133 -5.10 3.98 26.93
CA LEU A 133 -6.29 4.83 26.97
C LEU A 133 -7.58 4.09 26.60
N LEU A 134 -7.48 2.91 25.97
CA LEU A 134 -8.63 2.09 25.57
C LEU A 134 -9.09 1.13 26.68
N THR A 135 -8.51 1.21 27.89
CA THR A 135 -8.84 0.32 29.02
C THR A 135 -10.32 0.37 29.37
N GLY A 136 -10.95 -0.80 29.53
CA GLY A 136 -12.34 -0.95 29.94
C GLY A 136 -13.35 -0.83 28.80
N LEU A 137 -12.90 -0.53 27.58
CA LEU A 137 -13.75 -0.49 26.40
C LEU A 137 -14.28 -1.89 26.07
N ASP A 138 -15.57 -1.99 25.80
CA ASP A 138 -16.19 -3.24 25.35
C ASP A 138 -15.67 -3.61 23.94
N VAL A 139 -15.38 -4.89 23.71
CA VAL A 139 -14.87 -5.38 22.42
C VAL A 139 -15.84 -5.09 21.27
N SER A 140 -17.14 -4.93 21.54
CA SER A 140 -18.12 -4.49 20.54
C SER A 140 -17.78 -3.14 19.92
N ALA A 141 -17.00 -2.27 20.58
CA ALA A 141 -16.54 -1.03 19.97
C ALA A 141 -15.62 -1.27 18.77
N LEU A 142 -14.74 -2.29 18.83
CA LEU A 142 -13.92 -2.68 17.68
C LEU A 142 -14.80 -3.17 16.52
N GLN A 143 -15.86 -3.92 16.84
CA GLN A 143 -16.82 -4.39 15.85
C GLN A 143 -17.56 -3.21 15.21
N ARG A 144 -18.00 -2.23 15.99
CA ARG A 144 -18.62 -1.00 15.48
C ARG A 144 -17.69 -0.22 14.56
N VAL A 145 -16.40 -0.09 14.88
CA VAL A 145 -15.43 0.54 13.96
C VAL A 145 -15.36 -0.23 12.64
N TYR A 146 -15.31 -1.57 12.72
CA TYR A 146 -15.27 -2.43 11.53
C TYR A 146 -16.54 -2.27 10.65
N ASP A 147 -17.72 -2.23 11.27
CA ASP A 147 -18.99 -2.17 10.53
C ASP A 147 -19.31 -0.76 10.03
N GLU A 148 -19.14 0.24 10.89
CA GLU A 148 -19.63 1.61 10.65
C GLU A 148 -18.59 2.46 9.90
N ARG A 149 -17.30 2.34 10.23
CA ARG A 149 -16.23 3.27 9.81
C ARG A 149 -15.29 2.70 8.75
N LEU A 150 -14.92 1.43 8.87
CA LEU A 150 -13.94 0.82 7.96
C LEU A 150 -14.47 0.79 6.54
N ARG A 151 -13.70 1.37 5.62
CA ARG A 151 -13.91 1.25 4.17
C ARG A 151 -12.61 0.79 3.53
N LEU A 152 -12.73 -0.06 2.52
CA LEU A 152 -11.58 -0.43 1.71
C LEU A 152 -11.16 0.77 0.87
N SER A 153 -9.85 0.90 0.65
CA SER A 153 -9.36 1.86 -0.32
C SER A 153 -9.91 1.53 -1.71
N PRO A 154 -10.22 2.54 -2.54
CA PRO A 154 -10.74 2.31 -3.89
C PRO A 154 -9.87 1.32 -4.65
N GLY A 155 -10.48 0.35 -5.34
CA GLY A 155 -9.75 -0.65 -6.12
C GLY A 155 -9.08 -1.78 -5.32
N ALA A 156 -9.13 -1.79 -3.98
CA ALA A 156 -8.49 -2.82 -3.15
C ALA A 156 -8.87 -4.26 -3.57
N GLU A 157 -10.15 -4.54 -3.75
CA GLU A 157 -10.64 -5.87 -4.10
C GLU A 157 -10.16 -6.30 -5.49
N ARG A 158 -10.13 -5.37 -6.46
CA ARG A 158 -9.63 -5.63 -7.81
C ARG A 158 -8.12 -5.87 -7.84
N MET A 159 -7.35 -5.08 -7.08
CA MET A 159 -5.92 -5.30 -6.90
C MET A 159 -5.65 -6.72 -6.35
N LEU A 160 -6.35 -7.10 -5.27
CA LEU A 160 -6.21 -8.43 -4.67
C LEU A 160 -6.63 -9.54 -5.64
N ALA A 161 -7.69 -9.34 -6.40
CA ALA A 161 -8.13 -10.27 -7.44
C ALA A 161 -7.08 -10.41 -8.56
N GLY A 162 -6.46 -9.31 -8.99
CA GLY A 162 -5.39 -9.30 -9.98
C GLY A 162 -4.18 -10.12 -9.54
N PHE A 163 -3.68 -9.90 -8.33
CA PHE A 163 -2.59 -10.71 -7.77
C PHE A 163 -2.97 -12.19 -7.62
N ARG A 164 -4.20 -12.47 -7.17
CA ARG A 164 -4.68 -13.85 -7.05
C ARG A 164 -4.80 -14.57 -8.39
N SER A 165 -5.19 -13.86 -9.44
CA SER A 165 -5.37 -14.44 -10.78
C SER A 165 -4.09 -15.09 -11.34
N VAL A 166 -2.93 -14.61 -10.90
CA VAL A 166 -1.61 -15.14 -11.26
C VAL A 166 -1.00 -16.05 -10.18
N GLY A 167 -1.79 -16.40 -9.15
CA GLY A 167 -1.36 -17.26 -8.05
C GLY A 167 -0.45 -16.57 -7.02
N ALA A 168 -0.30 -15.25 -7.07
CA ALA A 168 0.47 -14.52 -6.07
C ALA A 168 -0.22 -14.58 -4.70
N LYS A 169 0.59 -14.76 -3.66
CA LYS A 169 0.15 -14.70 -2.27
C LYS A 169 0.03 -13.27 -1.79
N THR A 170 -0.80 -13.06 -0.78
CA THR A 170 -1.04 -11.75 -0.18
C THR A 170 -0.72 -11.75 1.30
N LEU A 171 0.06 -10.76 1.73
CA LEU A 171 0.40 -10.51 3.13
C LEU A 171 -0.18 -9.15 3.53
N LEU A 172 -1.06 -9.14 4.53
CA LEU A 172 -1.48 -7.92 5.22
C LEU A 172 -0.67 -7.76 6.50
N VAL A 173 0.18 -6.73 6.57
CA VAL A 173 1.13 -6.54 7.68
C VAL A 173 1.00 -5.14 8.26
N SER A 174 0.58 -5.05 9.52
CA SER A 174 0.09 -3.80 10.09
C SER A 174 0.53 -3.57 11.53
N GLY A 175 0.76 -2.29 11.87
CA GLY A 175 0.88 -1.84 13.26
C GLY A 175 -0.47 -1.73 14.00
N GLY A 176 -1.59 -1.95 13.30
CA GLY A 176 -2.94 -2.05 13.87
C GLY A 176 -3.18 -3.39 14.56
N PHE A 177 -4.44 -3.83 14.61
CA PHE A 177 -4.85 -4.95 15.49
C PHE A 177 -5.41 -6.17 14.75
N THR A 178 -5.12 -7.34 15.32
CA THR A 178 -5.53 -8.66 14.83
C THR A 178 -7.04 -8.81 14.67
N PHE A 179 -7.82 -8.09 15.47
CA PHE A 179 -9.27 -8.01 15.33
C PHE A 179 -9.70 -7.59 13.90
N PHE A 180 -9.01 -6.61 13.31
CA PHE A 180 -9.33 -6.07 11.98
C PHE A 180 -8.70 -6.91 10.87
N THR A 181 -7.41 -7.25 11.01
CA THR A 181 -6.69 -8.01 9.98
C THR A 181 -7.30 -9.40 9.75
N GLU A 182 -7.72 -10.13 10.79
CA GLU A 182 -8.35 -11.45 10.62
C GLU A 182 -9.73 -11.38 9.95
N ARG A 183 -10.51 -10.32 10.24
CA ARG A 183 -11.79 -10.10 9.54
C ARG A 183 -11.57 -9.72 8.09
N LEU A 184 -10.60 -8.85 7.81
CA LEU A 184 -10.20 -8.50 6.44
C LEU A 184 -9.68 -9.73 5.70
N LYS A 185 -8.93 -10.60 6.38
CA LYS A 185 -8.45 -11.86 5.83
C LYS A 185 -9.57 -12.75 5.36
N ALA A 186 -10.55 -13.00 6.23
CA ALA A 186 -11.72 -13.81 5.89
C ALA A 186 -12.56 -13.16 4.78
N ARG A 187 -12.82 -11.85 4.89
CA ARG A 187 -13.63 -11.09 3.91
C ARG A 187 -13.00 -11.05 2.52
N LEU A 188 -11.69 -10.86 2.44
CA LEU A 188 -10.98 -10.59 1.20
C LEU A 188 -10.19 -11.79 0.68
N GLY A 189 -10.13 -12.89 1.44
CA GLY A 189 -9.34 -14.08 1.09
C GLY A 189 -7.83 -13.80 1.06
N ILE A 190 -7.32 -13.05 2.04
CA ILE A 190 -5.88 -12.78 2.18
C ILE A 190 -5.18 -14.03 2.72
N ASP A 191 -3.98 -14.35 2.25
CA ASP A 191 -3.28 -15.57 2.66
C ASP A 191 -2.64 -15.43 4.06
N TYR A 192 -1.96 -14.31 4.31
CA TYR A 192 -1.19 -14.06 5.52
C TYR A 192 -1.55 -12.73 6.18
N THR A 193 -1.55 -12.73 7.52
CA THR A 193 -1.84 -11.56 8.35
C THR A 193 -0.83 -11.48 9.48
N VAL A 194 -0.35 -10.26 9.76
CA VAL A 194 0.57 -9.96 10.87
C VAL A 194 0.16 -8.63 11.48
N SER A 195 -0.18 -8.62 12.77
CA SER A 195 -0.62 -7.42 13.48
C SER A 195 -0.50 -7.56 14.99
N ASN A 196 -0.70 -6.45 15.70
CA ASN A 196 -0.68 -6.45 17.16
C ASN A 196 -1.92 -7.13 17.74
N ILE A 197 -1.80 -7.74 18.91
CA ILE A 197 -2.93 -8.38 19.61
C ILE A 197 -3.27 -7.55 20.84
N LEU A 198 -4.50 -7.01 20.86
CA LEU A 198 -5.07 -6.38 22.05
C LEU A 198 -5.44 -7.46 23.06
N GLU A 199 -5.07 -7.27 24.32
CA GLU A 199 -5.50 -8.16 25.39
C GLU A 199 -6.94 -7.84 25.81
N ILE A 200 -7.74 -8.90 25.90
CA ILE A 200 -9.17 -8.85 26.23
C ILE A 200 -9.41 -9.70 27.47
N ALA A 201 -10.12 -9.15 28.45
CA ALA A 201 -10.62 -9.87 29.63
C ALA A 201 -12.07 -9.46 29.88
N ASP A 202 -12.93 -10.44 30.18
CA ASP A 202 -14.35 -10.22 30.48
C ASP A 202 -15.09 -9.38 29.42
N GLY A 203 -14.77 -9.63 28.14
CA GLY A 203 -15.37 -8.90 27.00
C GLY A 203 -14.87 -7.46 26.82
N LYS A 204 -13.85 -7.03 27.58
CA LYS A 204 -13.31 -5.67 27.56
C LYS A 204 -11.82 -5.63 27.27
N LEU A 205 -11.36 -4.53 26.68
CA LEU A 205 -9.95 -4.25 26.46
C LEU A 205 -9.27 -3.98 27.81
N THR A 206 -8.14 -4.64 28.07
CA THR A 206 -7.39 -4.42 29.33
C THR A 206 -6.45 -3.21 29.25
N GLY A 207 -6.34 -2.59 28.07
CA GLY A 207 -5.37 -1.53 27.78
C GLY A 207 -3.94 -2.03 27.58
N ARG A 208 -3.76 -3.35 27.38
CA ARG A 208 -2.46 -3.97 27.09
C ARG A 208 -2.44 -4.58 25.69
N ILE A 209 -1.23 -4.66 25.16
CA ILE A 209 -0.91 -5.33 23.89
C ILE A 209 -0.02 -6.50 24.25
N GLN A 210 -0.22 -7.64 23.61
CA GLN A 210 0.70 -8.77 23.74
C GLN A 210 2.12 -8.37 23.34
N GLU A 211 3.11 -9.08 23.89
CA GLU A 211 4.50 -8.90 23.50
C GLU A 211 4.71 -9.25 22.01
N ASN A 212 5.82 -8.80 21.44
CA ASN A 212 6.12 -8.83 19.99
C ASN A 212 5.31 -7.83 19.16
N ILE A 213 5.39 -6.55 19.54
CA ILE A 213 4.77 -5.46 18.79
C ILE A 213 5.27 -5.45 17.34
N VAL A 214 4.32 -5.43 16.40
CA VAL A 214 4.55 -5.28 14.96
C VAL A 214 4.91 -3.83 14.69
N ASP A 215 6.20 -3.58 14.56
CA ASP A 215 6.79 -2.32 14.13
C ASP A 215 7.40 -2.46 12.72
N ALA A 216 8.06 -1.40 12.25
CA ALA A 216 8.70 -1.34 10.93
C ALA A 216 9.70 -2.49 10.69
N THR A 217 10.44 -2.92 11.73
CA THR A 217 11.39 -4.03 11.65
C THR A 217 10.66 -5.34 11.45
N VAL A 218 9.59 -5.57 12.24
CA VAL A 218 8.76 -6.78 12.08
C VAL A 218 8.13 -6.83 10.69
N LYS A 219 7.63 -5.70 10.16
CA LYS A 219 7.09 -5.66 8.78
C LYS A 219 8.15 -6.10 7.75
N ALA A 220 9.37 -5.59 7.88
CA ALA A 220 10.50 -5.94 7.02
C ALA A 220 10.92 -7.42 7.13
N GLU A 221 10.91 -7.98 8.34
CA GLU A 221 11.22 -9.38 8.57
C GLU A 221 10.21 -10.31 7.90
N TRP A 222 8.92 -9.98 7.96
CA TRP A 222 7.86 -10.80 7.37
C TRP A 222 7.89 -10.81 5.85
N ILE A 223 8.03 -9.64 5.20
CA ILE A 223 8.15 -9.60 3.74
C ILE A 223 9.41 -10.33 3.27
N ARG A 224 10.53 -10.20 3.98
CA ARG A 224 11.78 -10.91 3.65
C ARG A 224 11.62 -12.41 3.82
N ARG A 225 11.00 -12.87 4.91
CA ARG A 225 10.75 -14.29 5.19
C ARG A 225 9.87 -14.92 4.11
N LEU A 226 8.67 -14.37 3.89
CA LEU A 226 7.73 -14.92 2.92
C LEU A 226 8.25 -14.73 1.49
N GLY A 227 8.95 -13.63 1.22
CA GLY A 227 9.62 -13.42 -0.05
C GLY A 227 10.62 -14.53 -0.35
N ASN A 228 11.49 -14.87 0.60
CA ASN A 228 12.45 -15.97 0.42
C ASN A 228 11.78 -17.34 0.23
N GLU A 229 10.62 -17.57 0.87
CA GLU A 229 9.86 -18.81 0.75
C GLU A 229 9.14 -18.94 -0.60
N LEU A 230 8.58 -17.85 -1.11
CA LEU A 230 7.65 -17.88 -2.25
C LEU A 230 8.27 -17.46 -3.59
N ARG A 231 9.39 -16.73 -3.58
CA ARG A 231 9.98 -16.10 -4.77
C ARG A 231 10.38 -17.11 -5.85
N GLY A 232 10.91 -18.27 -5.47
CA GLY A 232 11.56 -19.17 -6.41
C GLY A 232 12.76 -18.50 -7.09
N SER A 233 13.05 -18.86 -8.34
CA SER A 233 14.22 -18.37 -9.08
C SER A 233 14.07 -16.96 -9.66
N ASP A 234 12.87 -16.57 -10.06
CA ASP A 234 12.62 -15.38 -10.90
C ASP A 234 11.38 -14.57 -10.49
N GLY A 235 10.76 -14.91 -9.36
CA GLY A 235 9.57 -14.25 -8.86
C GLY A 235 9.81 -12.83 -8.37
N LEU A 236 8.77 -12.01 -8.41
CA LEU A 236 8.75 -10.63 -7.94
C LEU A 236 7.94 -10.52 -6.64
N ILE A 237 8.40 -9.67 -5.74
CA ILE A 237 7.78 -9.33 -4.47
C ILE A 237 7.39 -7.86 -4.53
N VAL A 238 6.11 -7.60 -4.28
CA VAL A 238 5.52 -6.26 -4.29
C VAL A 238 5.30 -5.82 -2.84
N GLY A 239 5.69 -4.59 -2.51
CA GLY A 239 5.42 -3.96 -1.23
C GLY A 239 4.58 -2.70 -1.42
N ILE A 240 3.55 -2.50 -0.60
CA ILE A 240 2.60 -1.39 -0.72
C ILE A 240 2.39 -0.76 0.65
N GLY A 241 2.56 0.56 0.76
CA GLY A 241 2.36 1.31 2.00
C GLY A 241 2.32 2.82 1.76
N ASP A 242 1.90 3.57 2.78
CA ASP A 242 1.76 5.03 2.74
C ASP A 242 2.73 5.75 3.69
N GLY A 243 3.23 5.04 4.71
CA GLY A 243 3.89 5.62 5.86
C GLY A 243 5.41 5.38 5.91
N ALA A 244 6.11 6.24 6.64
CA ALA A 244 7.56 6.09 6.85
C ALA A 244 7.92 4.80 7.63
N ASN A 245 6.99 4.29 8.42
CA ASN A 245 7.04 2.99 9.10
C ASN A 245 7.06 1.81 8.11
N ASP A 246 6.64 1.99 6.86
CA ASP A 246 6.67 0.94 5.85
C ASP A 246 7.98 0.91 5.07
N LEU A 247 8.79 1.97 5.11
CA LEU A 247 10.04 2.07 4.34
C LEU A 247 10.95 0.85 4.50
N PRO A 248 11.16 0.28 5.70
CA PRO A 248 11.94 -0.95 5.83
C PRO A 248 11.32 -2.16 5.11
N MET A 249 9.99 -2.30 5.14
CA MET A 249 9.28 -3.34 4.38
C MET A 249 9.41 -3.10 2.87
N LEU A 250 9.16 -1.87 2.42
CA LEU A 250 9.21 -1.47 1.01
C LEU A 250 10.62 -1.65 0.43
N ALA A 251 11.66 -1.42 1.21
CA ALA A 251 13.06 -1.65 0.81
C ALA A 251 13.41 -3.14 0.58
N ASN A 252 12.58 -4.08 1.06
CA ASN A 252 12.74 -5.52 0.82
C ASN A 252 11.89 -6.03 -0.36
N ALA A 253 11.11 -5.17 -1.02
CA ALA A 253 10.35 -5.51 -2.22
C ALA A 253 11.16 -5.21 -3.49
N ASP A 254 10.93 -5.95 -4.57
CA ASP A 254 11.48 -5.61 -5.89
C ASP A 254 10.74 -4.41 -6.51
N ILE A 255 9.43 -4.35 -6.23
CA ILE A 255 8.55 -3.29 -6.68
C ILE A 255 7.86 -2.72 -5.43
N SER A 256 8.23 -1.51 -5.06
CA SER A 256 7.60 -0.81 -3.95
C SER A 256 6.66 0.28 -4.46
N ILE A 257 5.45 0.33 -3.89
CA ILE A 257 4.41 1.29 -4.22
C ILE A 257 4.13 2.17 -3.00
N ALA A 258 4.33 3.47 -3.18
CA ALA A 258 3.80 4.49 -2.28
C ALA A 258 2.33 4.77 -2.64
N TYR A 259 1.39 4.39 -1.77
CA TYR A 259 -0.04 4.67 -2.00
C TYR A 259 -0.46 5.91 -1.19
N ARG A 260 -0.84 7.00 -1.88
CA ARG A 260 -1.23 8.29 -1.28
C ARG A 260 -0.29 8.74 -0.15
N ALA A 261 0.98 8.47 -0.36
CA ALA A 261 1.97 8.41 0.70
C ALA A 261 2.58 9.77 0.99
N LYS A 262 3.24 9.88 2.15
CA LYS A 262 4.02 11.10 2.48
C LYS A 262 5.18 11.28 1.48
N PRO A 263 5.65 12.51 1.23
CA PRO A 263 6.73 12.78 0.26
C PRO A 263 8.00 11.93 0.47
N ILE A 264 8.36 11.66 1.72
CA ILE A 264 9.53 10.84 2.07
C ILE A 264 9.39 9.38 1.60
N VAL A 265 8.17 8.85 1.57
CA VAL A 265 7.89 7.49 1.11
C VAL A 265 7.95 7.45 -0.41
N ARG A 266 7.25 8.39 -1.08
CA ARG A 266 7.25 8.55 -2.54
C ARG A 266 8.66 8.65 -3.13
N ALA A 267 9.56 9.37 -2.44
CA ALA A 267 10.94 9.55 -2.88
C ALA A 267 11.83 8.28 -2.76
N ARG A 268 11.36 7.24 -2.06
CA ARG A 268 12.11 6.03 -1.75
C ARG A 268 11.46 4.75 -2.27
N THR A 269 10.37 4.87 -3.03
CA THR A 269 9.65 3.74 -3.64
C THR A 269 9.83 3.72 -5.15
N THR A 270 9.61 2.54 -5.75
CA THR A 270 9.69 2.35 -7.20
C THR A 270 8.63 3.19 -7.92
N TYR A 271 7.39 3.16 -7.42
CA TYR A 271 6.25 3.90 -7.97
C TYR A 271 5.45 4.59 -6.88
N ALA A 272 4.63 5.55 -7.27
CA ALA A 272 3.66 6.22 -6.41
C ALA A 272 2.29 6.29 -7.11
N ILE A 273 1.23 6.12 -6.33
CA ILE A 273 -0.16 6.27 -6.77
C ILE A 273 -0.84 7.24 -5.82
N ASP A 274 -1.11 8.43 -6.30
CA ASP A 274 -1.72 9.51 -5.52
C ASP A 274 -3.19 9.73 -5.95
N GLN A 275 -3.50 9.55 -7.24
CA GLN A 275 -4.80 9.90 -7.80
C GLN A 275 -5.74 8.69 -7.92
N CYS A 276 -5.20 7.55 -8.34
CA CYS A 276 -5.98 6.35 -8.62
C CYS A 276 -6.29 5.51 -7.37
N GLY A 277 -7.13 4.48 -7.56
CA GLY A 277 -7.30 3.39 -6.60
C GLY A 277 -6.10 2.44 -6.58
N LEU A 278 -6.09 1.51 -5.63
CA LEU A 278 -5.06 0.47 -5.50
C LEU A 278 -4.96 -0.45 -6.73
N ASP A 279 -6.05 -0.60 -7.50
CA ASP A 279 -6.07 -1.42 -8.71
C ASP A 279 -5.19 -0.86 -9.85
N ALA A 280 -4.87 0.43 -9.82
CA ALA A 280 -3.90 1.03 -10.74
C ALA A 280 -2.48 0.46 -10.59
N ILE A 281 -2.19 -0.26 -9.50
CA ILE A 281 -0.95 -1.04 -9.36
C ILE A 281 -0.85 -2.11 -10.44
N LEU A 282 -1.96 -2.72 -10.85
CA LEU A 282 -1.93 -3.76 -11.88
C LEU A 282 -1.43 -3.21 -13.23
N ASN A 283 -1.71 -1.94 -13.54
CA ASN A 283 -1.32 -1.30 -14.80
C ASN A 283 0.20 -1.14 -14.95
N VAL A 284 0.96 -1.16 -13.85
CA VAL A 284 2.43 -1.13 -13.93
C VAL A 284 3.02 -2.46 -14.35
N PHE A 285 2.22 -3.50 -14.54
CA PHE A 285 2.68 -4.81 -15.00
C PHE A 285 2.27 -5.07 -16.45
N ILE A 286 3.15 -5.77 -17.15
CA ILE A 286 2.82 -6.39 -18.43
C ILE A 286 1.95 -7.62 -18.14
N HIS A 287 0.78 -7.64 -18.74
CA HIS A 287 -0.13 -8.78 -18.70
C HIS A 287 0.21 -9.67 -19.90
N ASN A 288 0.31 -10.98 -19.69
CA ASN A 288 0.38 -11.88 -20.84
C ASN A 288 -0.96 -11.83 -21.59
N PRO A 289 -0.94 -11.91 -22.92
CA PRO A 289 -2.15 -12.15 -23.70
C PRO A 289 -2.79 -13.49 -23.35
#